data_AF-A0A7C2WK97-F1
#
_entry.id   AF-A0A7C2WK97-F1
#
_cell.length_a   1.000
_cell.length_b   1.000
_cell.length_c   1.000
_cell.angle_alpha   90.00
_cell.angle_beta   90.00
_cell.angle_gamma   90.00
#
_symmetry.space_group_name_H-M   'P 1'
#
loop_
_entity.id
_entity.type
_entity.pdbx_description
1 polymer ?
#
loop_
_entity_poly.entity_id
_entity_poly.type
_entity_poly.pdbx_seq_one_letter_code
_entity_poly.pdbx_strand_id
1 'polypeptide(L)'
;MVKLLKDITYKNIISRIRWNVVIPLLLFISAIISLFIIFNPFAPKYNCLDGICTRLHLQPESIPLNGESTILVEIRNVGIESRDVDVLLWSDDTSVIFTDT
;
A
#
# COMPACT_ATOMS: atom_id res chain seq x y z
N MET A 1 17.90 10.35 -46.44
CA MET A 1 18.85 11.38 -45.95
C MET A 1 18.51 11.87 -44.53
N VAL A 2 17.25 12.23 -44.23
CA VAL A 2 16.82 12.74 -42.90
C VAL A 2 17.07 11.75 -41.73
N LYS A 3 16.91 10.44 -41.96
CA LYS A 3 17.07 9.40 -40.93
C LYS A 3 18.53 9.27 -40.45
N LEU A 4 19.49 9.35 -41.37
CA LEU A 4 20.93 9.32 -41.09
C LEU A 4 21.40 10.53 -40.29
N LEU A 5 20.87 11.72 -40.58
CA LEU A 5 21.15 12.93 -39.81
C LEU A 5 20.70 12.79 -38.36
N LYS A 6 19.50 12.25 -38.10
CA LYS A 6 19.00 11.99 -36.74
C LYS A 6 19.90 11.03 -35.97
N ASP A 7 20.35 9.94 -36.58
CA ASP A 7 21.19 8.94 -35.90
C ASP A 7 22.57 9.49 -35.51
N ILE A 8 23.18 10.31 -36.38
CA ILE A 8 24.47 10.95 -36.11
C ILE A 8 24.35 11.97 -34.99
N THR A 9 23.28 12.79 -35.00
CA THR A 9 23.01 13.75 -33.93
C THR A 9 22.77 13.04 -32.59
N TYR A 10 22.01 11.95 -32.60
CA TYR A 10 21.69 11.19 -31.38
C TYR A 10 22.94 10.52 -30.77
N LYS A 11 23.77 9.86 -31.59
CA LYS A 11 25.05 9.30 -31.14
C LYS A 11 25.99 10.36 -30.57
N ASN A 12 26.06 11.54 -31.19
CA ASN A 12 26.89 12.64 -30.70
C ASN A 12 26.41 13.26 -29.39
N ILE A 13 25.11 13.24 -29.12
CA ILE A 13 24.56 13.70 -27.84
C ILE A 13 24.86 12.67 -26.74
N ILE A 14 24.63 11.38 -27.02
CA ILE A 14 24.85 10.28 -26.07
C ILE A 14 26.32 10.10 -25.70
N SER A 15 27.24 10.29 -26.64
CA SER A 15 28.67 10.13 -26.38
C SER A 15 29.25 11.22 -25.46
N ARG A 16 28.56 12.37 -25.33
CA ARG A 16 28.95 13.47 -24.43
C ARG A 16 28.50 13.26 -22.99
N ILE A 17 27.62 12.29 -22.74
CA ILE A 17 27.12 11.99 -21.41
C ILE A 17 28.23 11.30 -20.61
N ARG A 18 28.46 11.78 -19.38
CA ARG A 18 29.37 11.11 -18.43
C ARG A 18 28.69 9.88 -17.84
N TRP A 19 28.67 8.79 -18.61
CA TRP A 19 28.03 7.53 -18.21
C TRP A 19 28.53 6.97 -16.88
N ASN A 20 29.78 7.27 -16.51
CA ASN A 20 30.35 6.93 -15.20
C ASN A 20 29.62 7.58 -14.00
N VAL A 21 28.85 8.65 -14.24
CA VAL A 21 28.01 9.31 -13.23
C VAL A 21 26.54 8.90 -13.36
N VAL A 22 26.06 8.72 -14.59
CA VAL A 22 24.64 8.39 -14.85
C VAL A 22 24.30 6.97 -14.38
N ILE A 23 25.17 5.99 -14.62
CA ILE A 23 24.96 4.60 -14.21
C ILE A 23 24.78 4.48 -12.68
N PRO A 24 25.70 4.99 -11.83
CA PRO A 24 25.52 4.90 -10.38
C PRO A 24 24.31 5.70 -9.88
N LEU A 25 23.97 6.82 -10.52
CA LEU A 25 22.76 7.57 -10.17
C LEU A 25 21.48 6.77 -10.45
N LEU A 26 21.40 6.11 -11.61
CA LEU A 26 20.26 5.24 -11.95
C LEU A 26 20.14 4.05 -11.00
N LEU A 27 21.26 3.44 -10.62
CA LEU A 27 21.29 2.36 -9.64
C LEU A 27 20.84 2.84 -8.24
N PHE A 28 21.22 4.05 -7.84
CA PHE A 28 20.77 4.62 -6.58
C PHE A 28 19.26 4.88 -6.57
N ILE A 29 18.72 5.45 -7.65
CA ILE A 29 17.28 5.69 -7.80
C ILE A 29 16.51 4.37 -7.81
N SER A 30 17.00 3.36 -8.54
CA SER A 30 16.32 2.05 -8.57
C SER A 30 16.35 1.35 -7.20
N ALA A 31 17.44 1.50 -6.45
CA ALA A 31 17.53 1.01 -5.08
C ALA A 31 16.50 1.67 -4.16
N ILE A 32 16.35 3.01 -4.24
CA ILE A 32 15.33 3.73 -3.47
C ILE A 32 13.93 3.24 -3.83
N ILE A 33 13.60 3.12 -5.12
CA ILE A 33 12.28 2.64 -5.57
C ILE A 33 12.02 1.23 -5.04
N SER A 34 13.00 0.34 -5.10
CA SER A 34 12.89 -1.02 -4.59
C SER A 34 12.65 -1.04 -3.08
N LEU A 35 13.32 -0.17 -2.33
CA LEU A 35 13.14 -0.02 -0.89
C LEU A 35 11.73 0.49 -0.55
N PHE A 36 11.19 1.43 -1.33
CA PHE A 36 9.81 1.89 -1.19
C PHE A 36 8.77 0.80 -1.51
N ILE A 37 9.04 -0.09 -2.48
CA ILE A 37 8.13 -1.20 -2.79
C ILE A 37 8.11 -2.22 -1.66
N ILE A 38 9.28 -2.57 -1.11
CA ILE A 38 9.39 -3.60 -0.06
C ILE A 38 8.86 -3.09 1.28
N PHE A 39 9.25 -1.88 1.68
CA PHE A 39 8.91 -1.34 2.99
C PHE A 39 7.63 -0.50 3.02
N ASN A 40 7.05 -0.17 1.86
CA ASN A 40 5.90 0.70 1.63
C ASN A 40 5.30 1.30 2.92
N PRO A 41 5.82 2.45 3.40
CA PRO A 41 5.42 3.00 4.70
C PRO A 41 3.95 3.46 4.72
N PHE A 42 3.29 3.53 3.56
CA PHE A 42 1.89 3.91 3.40
C PHE A 42 0.97 2.70 3.17
N ALA A 43 1.50 1.47 3.21
CA ALA A 43 0.67 0.28 3.10
C ALA A 43 -0.26 0.18 4.32
N PRO A 44 -1.57 -0.07 4.11
CA PRO A 44 -2.46 -0.48 5.19
C PRO A 44 -1.85 -1.62 6.01
N LYS A 45 -1.78 -1.46 7.32
CA LYS A 45 -1.43 -2.58 8.20
C LYS A 45 -2.64 -3.49 8.33
N TYR A 46 -2.56 -4.66 7.72
CA TYR A 46 -3.50 -5.76 7.92
C TYR A 46 -2.90 -6.77 8.89
N ASN A 47 -3.73 -7.30 9.79
CA ASN A 47 -3.38 -8.46 10.60
C ASN A 47 -3.83 -9.70 9.84
N CYS A 48 -2.88 -10.52 9.40
CA CYS A 48 -3.18 -11.70 8.59
C CYS A 48 -2.97 -12.98 9.40
N LEU A 49 -3.98 -13.85 9.39
CA LEU A 49 -3.92 -15.20 9.96
C LEU A 49 -4.47 -16.19 8.93
N ASP A 50 -3.67 -17.21 8.59
CA ASP A 50 -4.03 -18.28 7.65
C ASP A 50 -4.65 -17.83 6.31
N GLY A 51 -4.18 -16.70 5.76
CA GLY A 51 -4.67 -16.17 4.48
C GLY A 51 -5.92 -15.29 4.57
N ILE A 52 -6.45 -15.06 5.77
CA ILE A 52 -7.45 -14.01 6.02
C ILE A 52 -6.76 -12.81 6.66
N CYS A 53 -6.87 -11.65 6.03
CA CYS A 53 -6.30 -10.40 6.48
C CYS A 53 -7.41 -9.46 6.95
N THR A 54 -7.30 -8.94 8.16
CA THR A 54 -8.27 -8.01 8.74
C THR A 54 -7.64 -6.67 9.08
N ARG A 55 -8.41 -5.60 8.97
CA ARG A 55 -8.05 -4.27 9.43
C ARG A 55 -9.26 -3.62 10.09
N LEU A 56 -9.03 -3.07 11.28
CA LEU A 56 -10.04 -2.35 12.04
C LEU A 56 -9.80 -0.84 11.87
N HIS A 57 -10.85 -0.11 11.54
CA HIS A 57 -10.86 1.35 11.59
C HIS A 57 -11.97 1.81 12.50
N LEU A 58 -11.59 2.63 13.47
CA LEU A 58 -12.54 3.33 14.33
C LEU A 58 -12.66 4.74 13.80
N GLN A 59 -13.88 5.17 13.49
CA GLN A 59 -14.15 6.55 13.12
C GLN A 59 -15.22 7.11 14.06
N PRO A 60 -14.88 8.04 14.98
CA PRO A 60 -13.52 8.56 15.31
C PRO A 60 -12.56 7.55 15.97
N GLU A 61 -11.23 7.78 15.89
CA GLU A 61 -10.19 6.93 16.50
C GLU A 61 -10.23 6.88 18.04
N SER A 62 -10.78 7.92 18.67
CA SER A 62 -11.12 7.93 20.09
C SER A 62 -12.40 8.73 20.28
N ILE A 63 -13.30 8.20 21.10
CA ILE A 63 -14.67 8.72 21.20
C ILE A 63 -14.94 8.98 22.68
N PRO A 64 -15.26 10.22 23.08
CA PRO A 64 -15.91 10.44 24.36
C PRO A 64 -17.28 9.74 24.32
N LEU A 65 -17.64 9.01 25.39
CA LEU A 65 -18.82 8.12 25.54
C LEU A 65 -20.22 8.75 25.30
N ASN A 66 -20.30 9.91 24.66
CA ASN A 66 -21.48 10.74 24.53
C ASN A 66 -22.04 10.77 23.09
N GLY A 67 -21.53 9.97 22.15
CA GLY A 67 -21.89 10.07 20.73
C GLY A 67 -21.88 8.76 19.95
N GLU A 68 -22.54 8.78 18.79
CA GLU A 68 -22.55 7.66 17.85
C GLU A 68 -21.17 7.43 17.22
N SER A 69 -20.88 6.18 16.93
CA SER A 69 -19.54 5.70 16.53
C SER A 69 -19.67 4.66 15.43
N THR A 70 -18.77 4.71 14.43
CA THR A 70 -18.74 3.69 13.38
C THR A 70 -17.47 2.87 13.48
N ILE A 71 -17.64 1.55 13.55
CA ILE A 71 -16.57 0.57 13.48
C ILE A 71 -16.59 -0.03 12.08
N LEU A 72 -15.49 0.14 11.34
CA LEU A 72 -15.30 -0.48 10.04
C LEU A 72 -14.31 -1.65 10.18
N VAL A 73 -14.74 -2.83 9.77
CA VAL A 73 -13.90 -4.02 9.69
C VAL A 73 -13.68 -4.37 8.23
N GLU A 74 -12.47 -4.18 7.73
CA GLU A 74 -12.08 -4.66 6.40
C GLU A 74 -11.58 -6.10 6.51
N ILE A 75 -12.17 -7.01 5.73
CA ILE A 75 -11.77 -8.42 5.67
C ILE A 75 -11.37 -8.73 4.22
N ARG A 76 -10.19 -9.31 4.04
CA ARG A 76 -9.67 -9.73 2.74
C ARG A 76 -9.20 -11.17 2.79
N ASN A 77 -9.71 -11.99 1.88
CA ASN A 77 -9.14 -13.30 1.60
C ASN A 77 -7.98 -13.13 0.61
N VAL A 78 -6.76 -13.42 1.07
CA VAL A 78 -5.54 -13.47 0.24
C VAL A 78 -5.09 -14.91 0.00
N GLY A 79 -5.82 -15.89 0.52
CA GLY A 79 -5.62 -17.31 0.29
C GLY A 79 -6.13 -17.75 -1.08
N ILE A 80 -5.79 -18.99 -1.44
CA ILE A 80 -6.16 -19.60 -2.72
C ILE A 80 -7.58 -20.20 -2.65
N GLU A 81 -8.02 -20.57 -1.44
CA GLU A 81 -9.30 -21.23 -1.20
C GLU A 81 -10.35 -20.24 -0.72
N SER A 82 -11.61 -20.49 -1.08
CA SER A 82 -12.75 -19.77 -0.49
C SER A 82 -12.89 -20.15 0.97
N ARG A 83 -13.22 -19.17 1.81
CA ARG A 83 -13.43 -19.35 3.25
C ARG A 83 -14.62 -18.57 3.71
N ASP A 84 -15.43 -19.19 4.55
CA ASP A 84 -16.52 -18.51 5.26
C ASP A 84 -15.93 -17.77 6.46
N VAL A 85 -16.41 -16.55 6.69
CA VAL A 85 -15.92 -15.68 7.76
C VAL A 85 -17.11 -15.19 8.58
N ASP A 86 -17.11 -15.53 9.86
CA ASP A 86 -18.08 -15.04 10.82
C ASP A 86 -17.50 -13.84 11.59
N VAL A 87 -18.29 -12.77 11.72
CA VAL A 87 -17.92 -11.58 12.49
C VAL A 87 -18.75 -11.57 13.77
N LEU A 88 -18.07 -11.69 14.92
CA LEU A 88 -18.69 -11.60 16.24
C LEU A 88 -18.42 -10.23 16.86
N LEU A 89 -19.50 -9.50 17.16
CA LEU A 89 -19.46 -8.24 17.90
C LEU A 89 -19.96 -8.48 19.33
N TRP A 90 -19.18 -8.04 20.31
CA TRP A 90 -19.53 -8.14 21.74
C TRP A 90 -18.95 -6.97 22.52
N SER A 91 -19.60 -6.63 23.64
CA SER A 91 -19.12 -5.65 24.61
C SER A 91 -19.35 -6.18 26.01
N ASP A 92 -18.43 -5.89 26.93
CA ASP A 92 -18.58 -6.09 28.36
C ASP A 92 -19.45 -5.00 29.02
N ASP A 93 -19.64 -3.87 28.33
CA ASP A 93 -20.48 -2.76 28.77
C ASP A 93 -21.90 -2.90 28.20
N THR A 94 -22.87 -3.05 29.10
CA THR A 94 -24.30 -3.16 28.76
C THR A 94 -24.89 -1.90 28.13
N SER A 95 -24.20 -0.76 28.19
CA SER A 95 -24.64 0.49 27.55
C SER A 95 -24.31 0.55 26.05
N VAL A 96 -23.48 -0.36 25.55
CA VAL A 96 -23.12 -0.44 24.13
C VAL A 96 -24.20 -1.19 23.37
N ILE A 97 -24.82 -0.51 22.41
CA ILE A 97 -25.84 -1.09 21.52
C ILE A 97 -25.23 -1.21 20.13
N PHE A 98 -25.14 -2.43 19.63
CA PHE A 98 -24.76 -2.70 18.24
C PHE A 98 -26.00 -2.53 17.34
N THR A 99 -25.87 -1.69 16.33
CA THR A 99 -26.91 -1.50 15.30
C THR A 99 -26.32 -1.92 13.97
N ASP A 100 -26.91 -2.92 13.33
CA ASP A 100 -26.59 -3.27 11.95
C ASP A 100 -27.18 -2.22 11.01
N THR A 101 -26.37 -1.69 10.10
CA THR A 101 -26.78 -0.78 9.02
C THR A 101 -26.74 -1.45 7.67
#